data_AF-A0A2R6QJ07-F1
#
_entry.id   AF-A0A2R6QJ07-F1
#
_cell.length_a   1.000
_cell.length_b   1.000
_cell.length_c   1.000
_cell.angle_alpha   90.00
_cell.angle_beta   90.00
_cell.angle_gamma   90.00
#
_symmetry.space_group_name_H-M   'P 1'
#
loop_
_entity.id
_entity.type
_entity.pdbx_description
1 polymer ?
#
loop_
_entity_poly.entity_id
_entity_poly.type
_entity_poly.pdbx_seq_one_letter_code
_entity_poly.pdbx_strand_id
1 'polypeptide(L)'
;MNPSKKKLYRGVRQRHWGKGVAEIRLPQNRMKVLLGTYDSAAMAAYAYDRAAYKLRGEFTRLNFPNLRDPTNLGFADCGRMNALKSAVDAKIQAICQKVKREKAKKRGNNRVLWG
;
A
#
# COMPACT_ATOMS: atom_id res chain seq x y z
N MET A 1 -1.72 -27.09 -18.36
CA MET A 1 -2.71 -26.14 -17.81
C MET A 1 -2.08 -25.45 -16.61
N ASN A 2 -1.64 -24.19 -16.73
CA ASN A 2 -1.18 -23.43 -15.57
C ASN A 2 -2.42 -23.14 -14.70
N PRO A 3 -2.56 -23.67 -13.47
CA PRO A 3 -3.61 -23.20 -12.59
C PRO A 3 -3.28 -21.74 -12.32
N SER A 4 -4.01 -20.85 -12.98
CA SER A 4 -4.01 -19.42 -12.76
C SER A 4 -4.35 -19.22 -11.29
N LYS A 5 -3.31 -19.19 -10.45
CA LYS A 5 -3.41 -19.02 -9.01
C LYS A 5 -4.29 -17.79 -8.81
N LYS A 6 -5.55 -18.01 -8.40
CA LYS A 6 -6.51 -16.94 -8.15
C LYS A 6 -5.80 -15.96 -7.23
N LYS A 7 -5.53 -14.74 -7.70
CA LYS A 7 -4.92 -13.69 -6.87
C LYS A 7 -5.93 -13.39 -5.77
N LEU A 8 -5.72 -13.95 -4.59
CA LEU A 8 -6.64 -13.88 -3.46
C LEU A 8 -6.95 -12.43 -3.08
N TYR A 9 -5.95 -11.54 -3.15
CA TYR A 9 -6.11 -10.13 -2.82
C TYR A 9 -5.27 -9.23 -3.74
N ARG A 10 -5.77 -8.03 -4.00
CA ARG A 10 -5.10 -7.02 -4.82
C ARG A 10 -3.93 -6.41 -4.07
N GLY A 11 -2.80 -6.26 -4.77
CA GLY A 11 -1.57 -5.75 -4.16
C GLY A 11 -0.94 -6.70 -3.14
N VAL A 12 -1.37 -7.97 -3.12
CA VAL A 12 -0.80 -9.00 -2.25
C VAL A 12 -0.13 -10.08 -3.08
N ARG A 13 1.09 -10.43 -2.71
CA ARG A 13 1.78 -11.63 -3.21
C ARG A 13 1.91 -12.63 -2.07
N GLN A 14 1.25 -13.77 -2.20
CA GLN A 14 1.36 -14.86 -1.24
C GLN A 14 2.53 -15.77 -1.62
N ARG A 15 3.39 -16.10 -0.65
CA ARG A 15 4.47 -17.07 -0.82
C ARG A 15 3.95 -18.47 -0.47
N HIS A 16 4.63 -19.51 -0.96
CA HIS A 16 4.29 -20.90 -0.65
C HIS A 16 4.36 -21.21 0.87
N TRP A 17 5.12 -20.41 1.63
CA TRP A 17 5.23 -20.50 3.10
C TRP A 17 4.07 -19.79 3.85
N GLY A 18 3.01 -19.38 3.15
CA GLY A 18 1.85 -18.72 3.78
C GLY A 18 2.01 -17.21 4.05
N LYS A 19 3.25 -16.68 4.10
CA LYS A 19 3.47 -15.22 4.28
C LYS A 19 2.95 -14.41 3.09
N GLY A 20 2.31 -13.29 3.41
CA GLY A 20 1.78 -12.30 2.47
C GLY A 20 2.69 -11.08 2.36
N VAL A 21 2.91 -10.60 1.14
CA VAL A 21 3.67 -9.38 0.87
C VAL A 21 2.72 -8.32 0.31
N ALA A 22 2.64 -7.14 0.92
CA ALA A 22 1.81 -6.05 0.44
C ALA A 22 2.62 -5.04 -0.37
N GLU A 23 2.14 -4.72 -1.57
CA GLU A 23 2.81 -3.85 -2.53
C GLU A 23 1.82 -2.89 -3.20
N ILE A 24 2.21 -1.64 -3.39
CA ILE A 24 1.37 -0.63 -4.04
C ILE A 24 2.08 0.03 -5.23
N ARG A 25 1.29 0.39 -6.25
CA ARG A 25 1.76 1.18 -7.39
C ARG A 25 1.35 2.63 -7.21
N LEU A 26 2.33 3.52 -7.29
CA LEU A 26 2.09 4.95 -7.18
C LEU A 26 1.42 5.49 -8.45
N PRO A 27 0.39 6.35 -8.33
CA PRO A 27 -0.32 6.89 -9.48
C PRO A 27 0.56 7.81 -10.34
N GLN A 28 1.53 8.49 -9.73
CA GLN A 28 2.31 9.56 -10.37
C GLN A 28 3.48 9.05 -11.21
N ASN A 29 4.10 7.92 -10.82
CA ASN A 29 5.32 7.43 -11.48
C ASN A 29 5.29 5.92 -11.75
N ARG A 30 4.14 5.26 -11.58
CA ARG A 30 3.94 3.79 -11.68
C ARG A 30 4.92 2.93 -10.86
N MET A 31 5.72 3.56 -10.00
CA MET A 31 6.71 2.91 -9.15
C MET A 31 6.02 1.94 -8.20
N LYS A 32 6.60 0.75 -8.11
CA LYS A 32 6.17 -0.30 -7.21
C LYS A 32 6.88 -0.13 -5.87
N VAL A 33 6.09 0.00 -4.80
CA VAL A 33 6.61 0.14 -3.44
C VAL A 33 6.14 -1.03 -2.60
N LEU A 34 7.10 -1.67 -1.93
CA LEU A 34 6.83 -2.68 -0.92
C LEU A 34 6.35 -1.98 0.36
N LEU A 35 5.12 -2.25 0.79
CA LEU A 35 4.56 -1.71 2.03
C LEU A 35 5.11 -2.47 3.24
N GLY A 36 5.06 -3.80 3.17
CA GLY A 36 5.57 -4.67 4.22
C GLY A 36 5.35 -6.16 3.93
N THR A 37 5.86 -6.99 4.82
CA THR A 37 5.64 -8.44 4.87
C THR A 37 4.79 -8.75 6.09
N TYR A 38 3.85 -9.67 5.91
CA TYR A 38 2.83 -10.00 6.91
C TYR A 38 2.64 -11.52 6.95
N ASP A 39 2.21 -12.03 8.10
CA ASP A 39 2.08 -13.48 8.29
C ASP A 39 0.86 -14.08 7.57
N SER A 40 -0.15 -13.26 7.26
CA SER A 40 -1.34 -13.67 6.49
C SER A 40 -1.57 -12.78 5.27
N ALA A 41 -2.15 -13.37 4.23
CA ALA A 41 -2.59 -12.65 3.03
C ALA A 41 -3.66 -11.59 3.35
N ALA A 42 -4.52 -11.82 4.35
CA ALA A 42 -5.54 -10.87 4.78
C ALA A 42 -4.91 -9.63 5.44
N MET A 43 -3.90 -9.81 6.29
CA MET A 43 -3.17 -8.68 6.90
C MET A 43 -2.45 -7.85 5.83
N ALA A 44 -1.83 -8.51 4.85
CA ALA A 44 -1.23 -7.83 3.71
C ALA A 44 -2.25 -7.06 2.87
N ALA A 45 -3.44 -7.63 2.66
CA ALA A 45 -4.52 -6.99 1.92
C ALA A 45 -5.05 -5.75 2.66
N TYR A 46 -5.19 -5.82 3.98
CA TYR A 46 -5.58 -4.68 4.80
C TYR A 46 -4.52 -3.56 4.78
N ALA A 47 -3.24 -3.91 4.87
CA ALA A 47 -2.14 -2.95 4.71
C ALA A 47 -2.18 -2.26 3.34
N TYR A 48 -2.46 -3.02 2.27
CA TYR A 48 -2.66 -2.46 0.94
C TYR A 48 -3.85 -1.50 0.88
N ASP A 49 -4.99 -1.87 1.46
CA ASP A 49 -6.21 -1.06 1.44
C ASP A 49 -5.99 0.28 2.15
N ARG A 50 -5.37 0.26 3.33
CA ARG A 50 -5.03 1.47 4.08
C ARG A 50 -4.09 2.37 3.27
N ALA A 51 -3.06 1.77 2.66
CA ALA A 51 -2.13 2.51 1.81
C ALA A 51 -2.81 3.13 0.58
N ALA A 52 -3.70 2.37 -0.06
CA ALA A 52 -4.40 2.79 -1.26
C ALA A 52 -5.39 3.93 -0.94
N TYR A 53 -6.13 3.82 0.15
CA TYR A 53 -7.00 4.87 0.66
C TYR A 53 -6.21 6.16 0.94
N LYS A 54 -5.06 6.08 1.61
CA LYS A 54 -4.20 7.25 1.88
C LYS A 54 -3.61 7.89 0.61
N LEU A 55 -3.38 7.11 -0.45
CA LEU A 55 -2.78 7.62 -1.69
C LEU A 55 -3.80 8.18 -2.70
N ARG A 56 -5.00 7.60 -2.74
CA ARG A 56 -6.00 7.85 -3.80
C ARG A 56 -7.33 8.41 -3.26
N GLY A 57 -7.57 8.31 -1.95
CA GLY A 57 -8.80 8.74 -1.30
C GLY A 57 -9.92 7.69 -1.36
N GLU A 58 -11.13 8.15 -1.13
CA GLU A 58 -12.33 7.35 -0.91
C GLU A 58 -12.80 6.57 -2.15
N PHE A 59 -12.48 7.06 -3.36
CA PHE A 59 -12.83 6.41 -4.63
C PHE A 59 -11.95 5.19 -4.96
N THR A 60 -11.14 4.73 -4.02
CA THR A 60 -10.24 3.61 -4.22
C THR A 60 -11.00 2.30 -4.05
N ARG A 61 -11.00 1.46 -5.08
CA ARG A 61 -11.49 0.09 -4.95
C ARG A 61 -10.60 -0.66 -3.94
N LEU A 62 -11.11 -1.00 -2.76
CA LEU A 62 -10.40 -1.74 -1.72
C LEU A 62 -10.67 -3.25 -1.84
N ASN A 63 -9.85 -4.07 -1.19
CA ASN A 63 -10.14 -5.49 -1.00
C ASN A 63 -11.28 -5.69 0.00
N PHE A 64 -11.33 -4.84 1.04
CA PHE A 64 -12.35 -4.89 2.08
C PHE A 64 -13.11 -3.56 2.22
N PRO A 65 -14.02 -3.22 1.29
CA PRO A 65 -14.78 -1.97 1.34
C PRO A 65 -15.74 -1.87 2.54
N ASN A 66 -16.23 -3.02 3.04
CA ASN A 66 -17.20 -3.08 4.15
C ASN A 66 -16.56 -3.40 5.51
N LEU A 67 -15.23 -3.29 5.62
CA LEU A 67 -14.51 -3.65 6.83
C LEU A 67 -14.64 -2.55 7.87
N ARG A 68 -15.70 -2.63 8.68
CA ARG A 68 -15.90 -1.75 9.83
C ARG A 68 -14.91 -2.03 10.95
N ASP A 69 -14.62 -3.32 11.17
CA ASP A 69 -13.66 -3.76 12.17
C ASP A 69 -12.64 -4.73 11.56
N PRO A 70 -11.38 -4.30 11.43
CA PRO A 70 -10.33 -5.15 10.89
C PRO A 70 -9.90 -6.26 11.85
N THR A 71 -10.23 -6.22 13.15
CA THR A 71 -9.85 -7.27 14.13
C THR A 71 -10.30 -8.67 13.69
N ASN A 72 -11.46 -8.76 13.03
CA ASN A 72 -12.02 -10.00 12.49
C ASN A 72 -11.19 -10.68 11.39
N LEU A 73 -10.17 -10.01 10.83
CA LEU A 73 -9.28 -10.58 9.81
C LEU A 73 -8.17 -11.50 10.37
N GLY A 74 -8.35 -12.01 11.60
CA GLY A 74 -7.37 -12.86 12.28
C GLY A 74 -6.19 -12.08 12.88
N PHE A 75 -6.41 -10.80 13.20
CA PHE A 75 -5.43 -10.04 13.97
C PHE A 75 -5.56 -10.44 15.44
N ALA A 76 -4.60 -11.23 15.92
CA ALA A 76 -4.60 -11.76 17.28
C ALA A 76 -4.51 -10.69 18.39
N ASP A 77 -4.20 -9.44 18.06
CA ASP A 77 -4.03 -8.33 19.02
C ASP A 77 -4.24 -6.95 18.35
N CYS A 78 -4.89 -6.02 19.07
CA CYS A 78 -5.07 -4.63 18.70
C CYS A 78 -3.75 -3.86 18.61
N GLY A 79 -2.73 -4.24 19.40
CA GLY A 79 -1.40 -3.64 19.37
C GLY A 79 -0.70 -3.87 18.02
N ARG A 80 -0.73 -5.11 17.53
CA ARG A 80 -0.16 -5.48 16.22
C ARG A 80 -0.88 -4.78 15.06
N MET A 81 -2.19 -4.63 15.16
CA MET A 81 -2.99 -3.86 14.20
C MET A 81 -2.58 -2.39 14.16
N ASN A 82 -2.45 -1.74 15.33
CA ASN A 82 -2.06 -0.34 15.41
C ASN A 82 -0.63 -0.12 14.90
N ALA A 83 0.29 -1.04 15.20
CA ALA A 83 1.65 -1.00 14.66
C ALA A 83 1.63 -1.11 13.13
N LEU A 84 0.85 -2.03 12.54
CA LEU A 84 0.68 -2.15 11.09
C LEU A 84 0.12 -0.85 10.50
N LYS A 85 -0.95 -0.31 11.09
CA LYS A 85 -1.57 0.94 10.66
C LYS A 85 -0.56 2.09 10.63
N SER A 86 0.17 2.27 11.74
CA SER A 86 1.15 3.33 11.91
C SER A 86 2.31 3.18 10.93
N ALA A 87 2.85 1.96 10.77
CA ALA A 87 3.93 1.67 9.83
C ALA A 87 3.52 1.96 8.38
N VAL A 88 2.31 1.55 7.97
CA VAL A 88 1.79 1.83 6.62
C VAL A 88 1.61 3.33 6.41
N ASP A 89 0.99 4.03 7.36
CA ASP A 89 0.74 5.47 7.25
C ASP A 89 2.06 6.26 7.17
N ALA A 90 3.03 5.96 8.04
CA ALA A 90 4.33 6.60 8.03
C ALA A 90 5.04 6.40 6.68
N LYS A 91 4.95 5.19 6.11
CA LYS A 91 5.55 4.88 4.81
C LYS A 91 4.88 5.63 3.67
N ILE A 92 3.55 5.70 3.66
CA ILE A 92 2.82 6.49 2.65
C ILE A 92 3.11 7.98 2.78
N GLN A 93 3.17 8.50 4.01
CA GLN A 93 3.53 9.90 4.26
C GLN A 93 4.93 10.22 3.73
N ALA A 94 5.91 9.37 4.01
CA ALA A 94 7.28 9.53 3.50
C ALA A 94 7.32 9.52 1.96
N ILE A 95 6.58 8.61 1.32
CA ILE A 95 6.47 8.55 -0.14
C ILE A 95 5.83 9.83 -0.69
N CYS A 96 4.72 10.29 -0.10
CA CYS A 96 4.02 11.49 -0.54
C CYS A 96 4.92 12.74 -0.43
N GLN A 97 5.66 12.86 0.67
CA GLN A 97 6.67 13.93 0.84
C GLN A 97 7.76 13.86 -0.22
N LYS A 98 8.30 12.66 -0.50
CA LYS A 98 9.33 12.47 -1.53
C LYS A 98 8.80 12.88 -2.91
N VAL A 99 7.59 12.48 -3.27
CA VAL A 99 7.03 12.87 -4.58
C VAL A 99 6.74 14.37 -4.66
N LYS A 100 6.28 15.01 -3.58
CA LYS A 100 6.13 16.48 -3.53
C LYS A 100 7.46 17.20 -3.78
N ARG A 101 8.54 16.75 -3.12
CA ARG A 101 9.90 17.30 -3.31
C ARG A 101 10.40 17.13 -4.76
N GLU A 102 10.20 15.95 -5.34
CA GLU A 102 10.61 15.68 -6.72
C GLU A 102 9.83 16.50 -7.74
N LYS A 103 8.53 16.73 -7.51
CA LYS A 103 7.72 17.66 -8.33
C LYS A 103 8.22 19.11 -8.22
N ALA A 104 8.59 19.56 -7.02
CA ALA A 104 9.11 20.92 -6.83
C ALA A 104 10.45 21.14 -7.57
N LYS A 105 11.38 20.17 -7.49
CA LYS A 105 12.66 20.21 -8.23
C LYS A 105 12.47 20.31 -9.74
N LYS A 106 11.56 19.49 -10.32
CA LYS A 106 11.27 19.54 -11.77
C LYS A 106 10.73 20.90 -12.21
N ARG A 107 9.88 21.55 -11.40
CA ARG A 107 9.36 22.89 -11.70
C ARG A 107 10.44 23.97 -11.66
N GLY A 108 11.42 23.83 -10.76
CA GLY A 108 12.59 24.73 -10.70
C GLY A 108 13.51 24.58 -11.92
N ASN A 109 13.83 23.34 -12.32
CA ASN A 109 14.71 23.07 -13.45
C ASN A 109 14.12 23.52 -14.81
N ASN A 110 12.79 23.49 -14.96
CA ASN A 110 12.14 23.95 -16.20
C ASN A 110 12.07 25.48 -16.33
N ARG A 111 12.31 26.23 -15.23
CA ARG A 111 12.32 27.71 -15.24
C ARG A 111 13.66 28.31 -15.64
N VAL A 112 14.77 27.56 -15.51
CA VAL A 112 16.13 28.03 -15.86
C VAL A 112 16.51 27.81 -17.32
N LEU A 113 15.69 27.11 -18.12
CA LEU A 113 15.96 26.86 -19.55
C LEU A 113 15.33 27.88 -20.50
N TRP A 114 14.74 28.97 -19.98
CA TRP A 114 14.11 30.05 -20.75
C TRP A 114 14.44 31.41 -20.13
N GLY A 115 15.70 31.61 -19.72
CA GLY A 115 16.20 32.86 -19.16
C GLY A 115 17.53 33.23 -19.80
#